data_AF-A0A392V8C5-F1
#
_entry.id   AF-A0A392V8C5-F1
#
_cell.length_a   1.000
_cell.length_b   1.000
_cell.length_c   1.000
_cell.angle_alpha   90.00
_cell.angle_beta   90.00
_cell.angle_gamma   90.00
#
_symmetry.space_group_name_H-M   'P 1'
#
loop_
_entity.id
_entity.type
_entity.pdbx_description
1 polymer ?
#
loop_
_entity_poly.entity_id
_entity_poly.type
_entity_poly.pdbx_seq_one_letter_code
_entity_poly.pdbx_strand_id
1 'polypeptide(L)' 'SGGIAVDPAKVEVVQEWGTPESVTEIQSFLGLAGYYRRFIEGFSKLALPLAQ' A
#
# COMPACT_ATOMS: atom_id res chain seq x y z
N SER A 1 4.89 -23.60 12.58
CA SER A 1 4.97 -22.13 12.48
C SER A 1 5.63 -21.78 11.16
N GLY A 2 4.83 -21.52 10.12
CA GLY A 2 5.32 -21.26 8.76
C GLY A 2 4.42 -20.26 8.05
N GLY A 3 4.37 -19.03 8.57
CA GLY A 3 3.59 -17.96 7.98
C GLY A 3 4.19 -17.49 6.65
N ILE A 4 3.35 -16.99 5.74
CA ILE A 4 3.79 -16.29 4.54
C ILE A 4 4.08 -14.84 4.93
N ALA A 5 5.32 -14.42 4.77
CA ALA A 5 5.74 -13.03 4.96
C ALA A 5 5.84 -12.33 3.60
N VAL A 6 5.64 -11.01 3.59
CA VAL A 6 5.93 -10.18 2.42
C VAL A 6 7.45 -10.04 2.30
N ASP A 7 7.97 -10.11 1.09
CA ASP A 7 9.37 -9.83 0.78
C ASP A 7 9.73 -8.40 1.27
N PRO A 8 10.74 -8.23 2.14
CA PRO A 8 11.15 -6.91 2.62
C PRO A 8 11.43 -5.90 1.50
N ALA A 9 12.01 -6.34 0.37
CA ALA A 9 12.28 -5.47 -0.77
C ALA A 9 11.01 -4.86 -1.38
N LYS A 10 9.88 -5.56 -1.26
CA LYS A 10 8.57 -5.08 -1.72
C LYS A 10 7.94 -4.05 -0.77
N VAL A 11 8.30 -4.09 0.51
CA VAL A 11 7.87 -3.12 1.52
C VAL A 11 8.69 -1.84 1.41
N GLU A 12 9.99 -1.96 1.11
CA GLU A 12 10.92 -0.84 0.94
C GLU A 12 10.44 0.14 -0.13
N VAL A 13 9.96 -0.36 -1.29
CA VAL A 13 9.39 0.49 -2.36
C VAL A 13 8.20 1.34 -1.88
N VAL A 14 7.39 0.82 -0.95
CA VAL A 14 6.26 1.57 -0.38
C VAL A 14 6.73 2.56 0.69
N GLN A 15 7.79 2.24 1.44
CA GLN A 15 8.37 3.12 2.45
C GLN A 15 9.14 4.30 1.86
N GLU A 16 9.82 4.09 0.73
CA GLU A 16 10.54 5.13 0.00
C GLU A 16 9.64 5.97 -0.91
N TRP A 17 8.37 5.59 -1.05
CA TRP A 17 7.43 6.34 -1.88
C TRP A 17 7.22 7.74 -1.30
N GLY A 18 7.54 8.77 -2.10
CA GLY A 18 7.34 10.17 -1.71
C GLY A 18 5.86 10.50 -1.49
N THR A 19 5.55 11.63 -0.84
CA THR A 19 4.15 12.04 -0.69
C THR A 19 3.54 12.30 -2.07
N PRO A 20 2.45 11.61 -2.47
CA PRO A 20 1.82 11.83 -3.77
C PRO A 20 1.33 13.26 -3.92
N GLU A 21 1.57 13.88 -5.07
CA GLU A 21 1.18 15.26 -5.36
C GLU A 21 0.00 15.37 -6.35
N SER A 22 -0.40 14.24 -6.94
CA SER A 22 -1.48 14.18 -7.92
C SER A 22 -2.45 13.02 -7.69
N VAL A 23 -3.67 13.17 -8.20
CA VAL A 23 -4.70 12.10 -8.17
C VAL A 23 -4.20 10.83 -8.84
N THR A 24 -3.44 10.96 -9.95
CA THR A 24 -2.85 9.83 -10.67
C THR A 24 -1.83 9.08 -9.81
N GLU A 25 -1.00 9.78 -9.05
CA GLU A 25 -0.05 9.17 -8.13
C GLU A 25 -0.75 8.48 -6.95
N ILE A 26 -1.78 9.09 -6.39
CA ILE A 26 -2.60 8.47 -5.33
C ILE A 26 -3.22 7.17 -5.84
N GLN A 27 -3.81 7.17 -7.04
CA GLN A 27 -4.40 5.96 -7.64
C GLN A 27 -3.34 4.88 -7.91
N SER A 28 -2.15 5.28 -8.37
CA SER A 28 -1.02 4.37 -8.58
C SER A 28 -0.55 3.72 -7.27
N PHE A 29 -0.42 4.52 -6.21
CA PHE A 29 -0.08 4.06 -4.88
C PHE A 29 -1.14 3.08 -4.34
N LEU A 30 -2.43 3.42 -4.45
CA LEU A 30 -3.52 2.54 -4.00
C LEU A 30 -3.55 1.22 -4.78
N GLY A 31 -3.23 1.24 -6.08
CA GLY A 31 -3.07 0.04 -6.90
C GLY A 31 -1.96 -0.88 -6.39
N LEU A 32 -0.78 -0.30 -6.09
CA LEU A 32 0.35 -1.04 -5.51
C LEU A 32 0.03 -1.57 -4.11
N ALA A 33 -0.44 -0.71 -3.22
CA ALA A 33 -0.75 -1.07 -1.83
C ALA A 33 -1.87 -2.12 -1.74
N GLY A 34 -2.79 -2.13 -2.71
CA GLY A 34 -3.84 -3.13 -2.85
C GLY A 34 -3.33 -4.57 -2.97
N TYR A 35 -2.13 -4.78 -3.54
CA TYR A 35 -1.50 -6.10 -3.60
C TYR A 35 -1.17 -6.66 -2.20
N TYR A 36 -0.84 -5.79 -1.25
CA TYR A 36 -0.47 -6.15 0.12
C TYR A 36 -1.62 -6.06 1.12
N ARG A 37 -2.84 -5.73 0.69
CA ARG A 37 -4.00 -5.48 1.57
C ARG A 37 -4.28 -6.56 2.62
N ARG A 38 -3.93 -7.83 2.34
CA ARG A 38 -4.15 -8.97 3.26
C ARG A 38 -3.20 -8.96 4.46
N PHE A 39 -2.11 -8.22 4.37
CA PHE A 39 -1.07 -8.10 5.40
C PHE A 39 -1.17 -6.76 6.15
N ILE A 40 -2.09 -5.89 5.76
CA ILE A 40 -2.31 -4.57 6.35
C ILE A 40 -3.66 -4.58 7.07
N GLU A 41 -3.62 -4.63 8.39
CA GLU A 41 -4.84 -4.61 9.20
C GLU A 41 -5.64 -3.34 8.92
N GLY A 42 -6.93 -3.49 8.59
CA GLY A 42 -7.81 -2.36 8.33
C GLY A 42 -7.52 -1.59 7.04
N PHE A 43 -6.79 -2.16 6.06
CA PHE A 43 -6.42 -1.51 4.79
C PHE A 43 -7.55 -0.66 4.17
N SER A 44 -8.76 -1.21 4.04
CA SER A 44 -9.89 -0.49 3.45
C SER A 44 -10.27 0.78 4.20
N LYS A 45 -10.14 0.82 5.53
CA LYS A 45 -10.43 2.01 6.35
C LYS A 45 -9.35 3.08 6.17
N LEU A 46 -8.09 2.66 6.05
CA LEU A 46 -6.94 3.55 5.82
C LEU A 46 -6.95 4.13 4.40
N ALA A 47 -7.34 3.34 3.40
CA ALA A 47 -7.39 3.73 2.00
C ALA A 47 -8.61 4.60 1.65
N LEU A 48 -9.69 4.51 2.43
CA LEU A 48 -10.94 5.24 2.17
C LEU A 48 -10.76 6.75 1.93
N PRO A 49 -10.05 7.54 2.77
CA PRO A 49 -9.86 8.97 2.53
C PRO A 49 -9.01 9.30 1.30
N LEU A 50 -8.29 8.33 0.73
CA LEU A 50 -7.44 8.52 -0.45
C LEU A 50 -8.15 8.16 -1.76
N ALA A 51 -9.30 7.47 -1.67
CA ALA A 51 -10.04 6.97 -2.83
C ALA A 51 -11.23 7.88 -3.24
N GLN A 52 -11.37 9.05 -2.61
CA GLN A 52 -12.47 10.01 -2.84
C GLN A 52 -12.09 11.10 -3.83
#